data_AF-A0A1V5H990-F1
#
_entry.id   AF-A0A1V5H990-F1
#
_cell.length_a   1.000
_cell.length_b   1.000
_cell.length_c   1.000
_cell.angle_alpha   90.00
_cell.angle_beta   90.00
_cell.angle_gamma   90.00
#
_symmetry.space_group_name_H-M   'P 1'
#
loop_
_entity.id
_entity.type
_entity.pdbx_description
1 polymer ?
#
loop_
_entity_poly.entity_id
_entity_poly.type
_entity_poly.pdbx_seq_one_letter_code
_entity_poly.pdbx_strand_id
1 'polypeptide(L)' 'MGENSETLVWLDFAKHHNYLSDEQYLEAYSLNEEITKLLKYMYNNPGKFGVKE' A
#
# COMPACT_ATOMS: atom_id res chain seq x y z
N MET A 1 -7.07 5.59 1.89
CA MET A 1 -6.29 5.01 0.78
C MET A 1 -5.19 5.95 0.29
N GLY A 2 -5.34 7.28 0.39
CA GLY A 2 -4.35 8.26 -0.07
C GLY A 2 -2.91 7.97 0.33
N GLU A 3 -2.61 7.86 1.63
CA GLU A 3 -1.25 7.60 2.13
C GLU A 3 -0.59 6.34 1.54
N ASN A 4 -1.36 5.25 1.39
CA ASN A 4 -0.81 4.01 0.84
C ASN A 4 -0.51 4.15 -0.66
N SER A 5 -1.37 4.85 -1.41
CA SER A 5 -1.14 5.18 -2.82
C SER A 5 0.03 6.14 -3.01
N GLU A 6 0.18 7.14 -2.14
CA GLU A 6 1.32 8.07 -2.16
C GLU A 6 2.63 7.33 -1.84
N THR A 7 2.61 6.40 -0.89
CA THR A 7 3.77 5.54 -0.61
C THR A 7 4.20 4.75 -1.84
N LEU A 8 3.26 4.21 -2.63
CA LEU A 8 3.59 3.50 -3.87
C LEU A 8 4.26 4.43 -4.90
N VAL A 9 3.77 5.66 -5.04
CA VAL A 9 4.42 6.68 -5.90
C VAL A 9 5.86 6.94 -5.47
N TRP A 10 6.13 7.02 -4.16
CA TRP A 10 7.48 7.18 -3.65
C TRP A 10 8.37 5.95 -3.87
N LEU A 11 7.83 4.74 -3.78
CA LEU A 11 8.57 3.52 -4.12
C LEU A 11 8.94 3.50 -5.62
N ASP A 12 8.00 3.84 -6.50
CA ASP A 12 8.23 3.93 -7.95
C ASP A 12 9.31 4.96 -8.28
N PHE A 13 9.22 6.15 -7.67
CA PHE A 13 10.23 7.20 -7.80
C PHE A 13 11.60 6.71 -7.33
N ALA A 14 11.68 6.10 -6.14
CA ALA A 14 12.94 5.64 -5.57
C ALA A 14 13.58 4.55 -6.42
N LYS A 15 12.76 3.63 -6.96
CA LYS A 15 13.22 2.59 -7.88
C LYS A 15 13.71 3.16 -9.20
N HIS A 16 12.98 4.10 -9.79
CA HIS A 16 13.36 4.74 -11.06
C HIS A 16 14.73 5.44 -10.97
N HIS A 17 15.03 6.04 -9.82
CA HIS A 17 16.30 6.70 -9.57
C HIS A 17 17.37 5.78 -8.95
N ASN A 18 17.15 4.46 -8.92
CA ASN A 18 18.06 3.46 -8.37
C ASN A 18 18.46 3.68 -6.90
N TYR A 19 17.61 4.35 -6.12
CA TYR A 19 17.76 4.41 -4.66
C TYR A 19 17.40 3.07 -3.99
N LEU A 20 16.63 2.23 -4.68
CA LEU A 20 16.26 0.87 -4.25
C LEU A 20 16.76 -0.16 -5.26
N SER A 21 17.29 -1.27 -4.76
CA SER A 21 17.49 -2.48 -5.57
C SER A 21 16.14 -3.06 -6.02
N ASP A 22 16.15 -3.93 -7.04
CA ASP A 22 14.95 -4.66 -7.44
C ASP A 22 14.34 -5.45 -6.28
N GLU A 23 15.18 -6.10 -5.47
CA GLU A 23 14.76 -6.89 -4.32
C GLU A 23 14.07 -6.02 -3.25
N GLN A 24 14.68 -4.89 -2.89
CA GLN A 24 14.11 -3.95 -1.92
C GLN A 24 12.79 -3.35 -2.40
N TYR A 25 12.70 -2.98 -3.68
CA TYR A 25 11.47 -2.47 -4.26
C TYR A 25 10.37 -3.55 -4.28
N LEU A 26 10.69 -4.77 -4.70
CA LEU A 26 9.71 -5.87 -4.76
C LEU A 26 9.18 -6.23 -3.37
N GLU A 27 10.05 -6.27 -2.35
CA GLU A 27 9.63 -6.50 -0.97
C GLU A 27 8.66 -5.42 -0.50
N ALA A 28 9.03 -4.14 -0.62
CA ALA A 28 8.20 -3.02 -0.19
C ALA A 28 6.89 -2.90 -0.98
N TYR A 29 6.94 -3.15 -2.30
CA TYR A 29 5.77 -3.18 -3.17
C TYR A 29 4.79 -4.27 -2.74
N SER A 30 5.28 -5.48 -2.43
CA SER A 30 4.42 -6.58 -1.99
C SER A 30 3.68 -6.26 -0.69
N LEU A 31 4.37 -5.61 0.26
CA LEU A 31 3.77 -5.15 1.52
C LEU A 31 2.71 -4.07 1.29
N ASN A 32 2.98 -3.11 0.41
CA ASN A 32 2.00 -2.08 0.02
C ASN A 32 0.75 -2.69 -0.63
N GLU A 33 0.92 -3.73 -1.45
CA GLU A 33 -0.19 -4.45 -2.08
C GLU A 33 -1.08 -5.15 -1.05
N GLU A 34 -0.47 -5.85 -0.08
CA GLU A 34 -1.20 -6.53 1.01
C GLU A 34 -1.98 -5.53 1.88
N ILE A 35 -1.36 -4.39 2.24
CA ILE A 35 -2.05 -3.31 2.96
C ILE A 35 -3.20 -2.76 2.13
N THR A 36 -3.04 -2.61 0.82
CA THR A 36 -4.13 -2.18 -0.08
C THR A 36 -5.32 -3.14 -0.01
N LYS A 37 -5.07 -4.46 -0.03
CA LYS A 37 -6.14 -5.48 0.07
C LYS A 37 -6.87 -5.37 1.41
N LEU A 38 -6.14 -5.22 2.52
CA LEU A 38 -6.72 -5.05 3.85
C LEU A 38 -7.55 -3.77 3.95
N LEU A 39 -7.02 -2.64 3.50
CA LEU A 39 -7.75 -1.36 3.51
C LEU A 39 -9.00 -1.41 2.63
N LYS A 40 -8.94 -2.03 1.45
CA LYS A 40 -10.11 -2.27 0.59
C LYS A 40 -11.16 -3.12 1.30
N TYR A 41 -10.73 -4.19 1.96
CA TYR A 41 -11.64 -5.04 2.72
C TYR A 41 -12.32 -4.27 3.85
N MET A 42 -11.57 -3.49 4.63
CA MET A 42 -12.12 -2.66 5.71
C MET A 42 -13.11 -1.63 5.19
N TYR A 43 -12.74 -0.92 4.11
CA TYR A 43 -13.59 0.07 3.47
C TYR A 43 -14.92 -0.53 2.99
N ASN A 44 -14.89 -1.75 2.43
CA ASN A 44 -16.09 -2.44 1.96
C ASN A 44 -16.87 -3.16 3.06
N ASN A 45 -16.29 -3.34 4.26
CA ASN A 45 -16.92 -4.04 5.38
C ASN A 45 -16.85 -3.22 6.68
N PRO A 46 -17.24 -1.94 6.68
CA PRO A 46 -16.96 -1.01 7.79
C PRO A 46 -17.61 -1.46 9.11
N GLY A 47 -18.76 -2.15 9.04
CA GLY A 47 -19.44 -2.73 10.22
C GLY A 47 -18.63 -3.80 10.95
N LYS A 48 -17.73 -4.52 10.26
CA LYS A 48 -16.80 -5.47 10.92
C LYS A 48 -15.70 -4.78 11.71
N PHE A 49 -15.52 -3.48 11.48
CA PHE A 49 -14.48 -2.64 12.09
C PHE A 49 -15.09 -1.56 12.99
N GLY A 50 -16.31 -1.78 13.50
CA GLY A 50 -16.91 -0.96 14.54
C GLY A 50 -17.49 0.37 14.07
N VAL A 51 -17.57 0.60 12.76
CA VAL A 51 -18.29 1.75 12.20
C VAL A 51 -19.78 1.39 12.18
N LYS A 52 -20.60 2.12 12.94
CA LYS A 52 -22.05 1.98 12.90
C LYS A 52 -22.60 2.65 11.64
N GLU A 53 -23.54 1.97 10.98
CA GLU A 53 -24.34 2.55 9.89
C GLU A 53 -25.19 3.74 10.36
#